data_AF-A0A939I0M5-F1
#
_entry.id   AF-A0A939I0M5-F1
#
_cell.length_a   1.000
_cell.length_b   1.000
_cell.length_c   1.000
_cell.angle_alpha   90.00
_cell.angle_beta   90.00
_cell.angle_gamma   90.00
#
_symmetry.space_group_name_H-M   'P 1'
#
loop_
_entity.id
_entity.type
_entity.pdbx_description
1 polymer ?
#
loop_
_entity_poly.entity_id
_entity_poly.type
_entity_poly.pdbx_seq_one_letter_code
_entity_poly.pdbx_strand_id
1 'polypeptide(L)'
;MVSSTGATRDTSEIVTYLDEVRDIMLDVDGNGTAGALTDGILFLRYALGFREQALIEGAISPGATRTTEPAILEHLQSFDLL
;
A
#
# COMPACT_ATOMS: atom_id res chain seq x y z
N MET A 1 -7.72 -15.25 -21.85
CA MET A 1 -6.57 -14.91 -20.99
C MET A 1 -5.70 -16.14 -20.89
N VAL A 2 -4.44 -16.04 -21.31
CA VAL A 2 -3.51 -17.19 -21.35
C VAL A 2 -2.84 -17.29 -19.98
N SER A 3 -3.17 -18.32 -19.20
CA SER A 3 -2.31 -18.78 -18.11
C SER A 3 -1.09 -19.42 -18.77
N SER A 4 0.07 -18.79 -18.66
CA SER A 4 1.34 -19.42 -19.02
C SER A 4 1.58 -20.61 -18.08
N THR A 5 2.21 -21.66 -18.60
CA THR A 5 2.55 -22.88 -17.86
C THR A 5 3.43 -22.51 -16.65
N GLY A 6 2.82 -22.38 -15.47
CA GLY A 6 3.48 -21.93 -14.24
C GLY A 6 2.68 -20.92 -13.40
N ALA A 7 1.67 -20.26 -13.97
CA ALA A 7 0.75 -19.43 -13.20
C ALA A 7 -0.15 -20.32 -12.32
N THR A 8 -0.04 -20.17 -10.98
CA THR A 8 -0.87 -20.90 -10.00
C THR A 8 -2.15 -20.16 -9.64
N ARG A 9 -2.35 -18.95 -10.17
CA ARG A 9 -3.56 -18.16 -10.00
C ARG A 9 -4.14 -17.80 -11.36
N ASP A 10 -5.44 -17.95 -11.51
CA ASP A 10 -6.19 -17.40 -12.63
C ASP A 10 -6.56 -15.92 -12.39
N THR A 11 -7.18 -15.30 -13.38
CA THR A 11 -7.52 -13.88 -13.31
C THR A 11 -8.59 -13.57 -12.25
N SER A 12 -9.52 -14.50 -12.00
CA SER A 12 -10.51 -14.33 -10.92
C SER A 12 -9.84 -14.38 -9.55
N GLU A 13 -8.93 -15.33 -9.34
CA GLU A 13 -8.18 -15.46 -8.08
C GLU A 13 -7.29 -14.25 -7.83
N ILE A 14 -6.68 -13.68 -8.88
CA ILE A 14 -5.90 -12.45 -8.77
C ILE A 14 -6.80 -11.27 -8.38
N VAL A 15 -7.96 -11.13 -9.01
CA VAL A 15 -8.90 -10.05 -8.69
C VAL A 15 -9.41 -10.18 -7.26
N THR A 16 -9.84 -11.37 -6.84
CA THR A 16 -10.28 -11.60 -5.45
C THR A 16 -9.19 -11.27 -4.45
N TYR A 17 -7.95 -11.72 -4.69
CA TYR A 17 -6.85 -11.39 -3.80
C TYR A 17 -6.59 -9.88 -3.73
N LEU A 18 -6.56 -9.20 -4.88
CA LEU A 18 -6.32 -7.76 -4.92
C LEU A 18 -7.45 -6.97 -4.24
N ASP A 19 -8.72 -7.37 -4.40
CA ASP A 19 -9.85 -6.74 -3.71
C ASP A 19 -9.78 -6.93 -2.20
N GLU A 20 -9.39 -8.12 -1.73
CA GLU A 20 -9.24 -8.41 -0.29
C GLU A 20 -8.11 -7.61 0.36
N VAL A 21 -6.96 -7.47 -0.32
CA VAL A 21 -5.81 -6.75 0.24
C VAL A 21 -5.89 -5.24 0.03
N ARG A 22 -6.74 -4.75 -0.88
CA ARG A 22 -6.80 -3.33 -1.24
C ARG A 22 -7.02 -2.43 -0.02
N ASP A 23 -8.04 -2.75 0.77
CA ASP A 23 -8.46 -1.86 1.86
C ASP A 23 -7.68 -2.14 3.16
N ILE A 24 -7.02 -3.31 3.25
CA ILE A 24 -6.27 -3.73 4.44
C ILE A 24 -4.81 -3.32 4.33
N MET A 25 -4.22 -3.39 3.13
CA MET A 25 -2.79 -3.21 2.88
C MET A 25 -2.47 -1.96 2.06
N LEU A 26 -3.24 -1.67 1.01
CA LEU A 26 -2.93 -0.59 0.06
C LEU A 26 -3.46 0.78 0.47
N ASP A 27 -4.37 0.86 1.44
CA ASP A 27 -4.74 2.11 2.13
C ASP A 27 -3.73 2.40 3.25
N VAL A 28 -2.59 2.96 2.85
CA VAL A 28 -1.42 3.18 3.69
C VAL A 28 -1.67 4.32 4.67
N ASP A 29 -2.32 5.40 4.23
CA ASP A 29 -2.65 6.53 5.11
C ASP A 29 -3.97 6.35 5.90
N GLY A 30 -4.74 5.31 5.59
CA GLY A 30 -5.92 4.91 6.34
C GLY A 30 -7.10 5.85 6.14
N ASN A 31 -7.27 6.42 4.95
CA ASN A 31 -8.39 7.32 4.62
C ASN A 31 -9.64 6.54 4.12
N GLY A 32 -9.58 5.21 4.04
CA GLY A 32 -10.62 4.33 3.51
C GLY A 32 -10.60 4.17 1.99
N THR A 33 -9.54 4.60 1.31
CA THR A 33 -9.37 4.55 -0.14
C THR A 33 -7.91 4.22 -0.48
N ALA A 34 -7.67 3.08 -1.13
CA ALA A 34 -6.36 2.78 -1.71
C ALA A 34 -6.09 3.67 -2.95
N GLY A 35 -5.60 4.87 -2.71
CA GLY A 35 -5.29 5.90 -3.71
C GLY A 35 -3.90 5.72 -4.29
N ALA A 36 -3.81 5.48 -5.60
CA ALA A 36 -2.53 5.29 -6.27
C ALA A 36 -1.54 6.47 -6.09
N LEU A 37 -2.05 7.70 -5.96
CA LEU A 37 -1.22 8.89 -5.78
C LEU A 37 -0.63 9.01 -4.37
N THR A 38 -1.46 8.88 -3.33
CA THR A 38 -1.05 9.12 -1.94
C THR A 38 -0.42 7.87 -1.34
N ASP A 39 -1.11 6.75 -1.41
CA ASP A 39 -0.63 5.47 -0.85
C ASP A 39 0.53 4.90 -1.67
N GLY A 40 0.43 4.99 -2.99
CA GLY A 40 1.51 4.54 -3.88
C GLY A 40 2.81 5.31 -3.66
N ILE A 41 2.74 6.62 -3.46
CA ILE A 41 3.92 7.45 -3.16
C ILE A 41 4.49 7.10 -1.77
N LEU A 42 3.65 6.93 -0.75
CA LEU A 42 4.10 6.52 0.60
C LEU A 42 4.85 5.19 0.54
N PHE A 43 4.30 4.20 -0.17
CA PHE A 43 4.93 2.90 -0.37
C PHE A 43 6.26 3.01 -1.13
N LEU A 44 6.31 3.74 -2.25
CA LEU A 44 7.53 3.92 -3.02
C LEU A 44 8.63 4.63 -2.23
N ARG A 45 8.28 5.68 -1.48
CA ARG A 45 9.23 6.40 -0.61
C ARG A 45 9.79 5.48 0.46
N TYR A 46 8.95 4.68 1.11
CA TYR A 46 9.40 3.68 2.06
C TYR A 46 10.38 2.69 1.43
N ALA A 47 10.04 2.11 0.27
CA ALA A 47 10.84 1.13 -0.46
C ALA A 47 12.19 1.69 -0.94
N LEU A 48 12.24 2.98 -1.27
CA LEU A 48 13.48 3.69 -1.63
C LEU A 48 14.29 4.17 -0.41
N GLY A 49 13.85 3.89 0.82
CA GLY A 49 14.58 4.21 2.03
C GLY A 49 14.32 5.59 2.62
N PHE A 50 13.34 6.34 2.13
CA PHE A 50 12.95 7.63 2.72
C PHE A 50 12.27 7.41 4.07
N ARG A 51 12.56 8.29 5.03
CA ARG A 51 12.09 8.25 6.43
C ARG A 51 11.72 9.65 6.90
N GLU A 52 11.17 9.73 8.11
CA GLU A 52 10.75 10.98 8.74
C GLU A 52 9.86 11.84 7.79
N GLN A 53 10.13 13.15 7.70
CA GLN A 53 9.34 14.07 6.88
C GLN A 53 9.39 13.72 5.40
N ALA A 54 10.51 13.21 4.91
CA ALA A 54 10.65 12.84 3.50
C ALA A 54 9.76 11.64 3.12
N LEU A 55 9.31 10.83 4.09
CA LEU A 55 8.30 9.80 3.86
C LEU A 55 6.92 10.43 3.61
N ILE A 56 6.49 11.35 4.49
CA ILE A 56 5.09 11.78 4.58
C ILE A 56 4.76 13.10 3.87
N GLU A 57 5.75 13.94 3.58
CA GLU A 57 5.53 15.30 3.08
C GLU A 57 4.78 15.30 1.74
N GLY A 58 3.61 15.95 1.74
CA GLY A 58 2.76 16.07 0.55
C GLY A 58 2.11 14.77 0.08
N ALA A 59 2.17 13.70 0.86
CA ALA A 59 1.63 12.38 0.48
C ALA A 59 0.46 11.90 1.36
N ILE A 60 0.04 12.69 2.37
CA ILE A 60 -1.09 12.37 3.24
C ILE A 60 -2.40 12.92 2.65
N SER A 61 -3.41 12.05 2.54
CA SER A 61 -4.73 12.42 2.03
C SER A 61 -5.60 13.17 3.04
N PRO A 62 -6.60 13.93 2.57
CA PRO A 62 -7.72 14.33 3.42
C PRO A 62 -8.40 13.12 4.04
N GLY A 63 -8.68 13.17 5.34
CA GLY A 63 -9.36 12.09 6.06
C GLY A 63 -8.46 10.92 6.49
N ALA A 64 -7.16 10.99 6.21
CA ALA A 64 -6.18 10.00 6.67
C ALA A 64 -6.20 9.85 8.19
N THR A 65 -6.15 8.60 8.65
CA THR A 65 -6.05 8.24 10.08
C THR A 65 -4.62 8.01 10.53
N ARG A 66 -3.70 7.76 9.58
CA ARG A 66 -2.26 7.63 9.78
C ARG A 66 -1.54 8.81 9.12
N THR A 67 -1.18 9.80 9.91
CA THR A 67 -0.63 11.07 9.41
C THR A 67 0.82 11.33 9.83
N THR A 68 1.41 10.39 10.56
CA THR A 68 2.78 10.49 11.10
C THR A 68 3.64 9.37 10.54
N GLU A 69 4.94 9.62 10.40
CA GLU A 69 5.87 8.60 9.91
C GLU A 69 5.84 7.31 10.76
N PRO A 70 5.82 7.35 12.11
CA PRO A 70 5.74 6.13 12.90
C PRO A 70 4.49 5.30 12.62
N ALA A 71 3.33 5.94 12.43
CA ALA A 71 2.08 5.24 12.13
C ALA A 71 2.09 4.60 10.73
N ILE A 72 2.68 5.29 9.75
CA ILE A 72 2.86 4.76 8.39
C ILE A 72 3.84 3.58 8.40
N LEU A 73 4.96 3.70 9.11
CA LEU A 73 5.94 2.62 9.23
C LEU A 73 5.35 1.40 9.92
N GLU A 74 4.62 1.58 11.02
CA GLU A 74 3.95 0.48 11.71
C GLU A 74 3.02 -0.28 10.77
N HIS A 75 2.22 0.44 9.97
CA HIS A 75 1.34 -0.17 8.96
C HIS A 75 2.15 -0.94 7.91
N LEU A 76 3.15 -0.32 7.29
CA LEU A 76 3.96 -0.95 6.23
C LEU A 76 4.77 -2.15 6.72
N GLN A 77 5.25 -2.12 7.97
CA GLN A 77 5.99 -3.22 8.59
C GLN A 77 5.08 -4.36 9.04
N SER A 78 3.80 -4.09 9.32
CA SER A 78 2.84 -5.14 9.70
C SER A 78 2.63 -6.20 8.61
N PHE A 79 2.97 -5.87 7.35
CA PHE A 79 2.88 -6.77 6.20
C PHE A 79 4.15 -7.55 5.90
N ASP A 80 5.17 -7.46 6.76
CA ASP A 80 6.45 -8.20 6.63
C ASP A 80 7.04 -8.08 5.21
N LEU A 81 6.94 -6.86 4.65
CA LEU A 81 7.32 -6.57 3.27
C LEU A 81 8.85 -6.56 3.04
N LEU A 82 9.65 -6.76 4.08
CA LEU A 82 11.12 -6.86 4.06
C LEU A 82 11.64 -7.74 5.20
#